data_AF-A0A1F9YXY7-F1
#
_entry.id   AF-A0A1F9YXY7-F1
#
_cell.length_a   1.000
_cell.length_b   1.000
_cell.length_c   1.000
_cell.angle_alpha   90.00
_cell.angle_beta   90.00
_cell.angle_gamma   90.00
#
_symmetry.space_group_name_H-M   'P 1'
#
loop_
_entity.id
_entity.type
_entity.pdbx_description
1 polymer ?
#
loop_
_entity_poly.entity_id
_entity_poly.type
_entity_poly.pdbx_seq_one_letter_code
_entity_poly.pdbx_strand_id
1 'polypeptide(L)'
;MNIGKNKKVNLYSRVLGTVILLSFFYVWQRNTASMLGYKITEIKDRMNTISEENKYLTIKIMEITALNRLEEIAKKRLGLIAPRATDIIIIEEKKKL
;
A
#
# COMPACT_ATOMS: atom_id res chain seq x y z
N MET A 1 56.43 38.21 -24.61
CA MET A 1 56.18 37.26 -23.49
C MET A 1 54.67 37.17 -23.20
N ASN A 2 53.91 36.34 -23.93
CA ASN A 2 52.43 36.24 -23.75
C ASN A 2 51.85 34.82 -23.90
N ILE A 3 52.71 33.79 -23.94
CA ILE A 3 52.29 32.39 -24.21
C ILE A 3 51.73 31.72 -22.94
N GLY A 4 52.16 32.14 -21.75
CA GLY A 4 51.71 31.58 -20.47
C GLY A 4 50.29 31.98 -20.04
N LYS A 5 49.80 33.16 -20.46
CA LYS A 5 48.45 33.64 -20.11
C LYS A 5 47.36 32.81 -20.79
N ASN A 6 47.50 32.54 -22.09
CA ASN A 6 46.51 31.77 -22.86
C ASN A 6 46.39 30.31 -22.40
N LYS A 7 47.49 29.69 -21.96
CA LYS A 7 47.46 28.33 -21.38
C LYS A 7 46.69 28.28 -20.07
N LYS A 8 46.84 29.29 -19.21
CA LYS A 8 46.07 29.41 -17.96
C LYS A 8 44.59 29.68 -18.25
N VAL A 9 44.27 30.58 -19.17
CA VAL A 9 42.89 30.88 -19.58
C VAL A 9 42.19 29.64 -20.16
N ASN A 10 42.87 28.86 -20.99
CA ASN A 10 42.33 27.58 -21.51
C ASN A 10 42.18 26.50 -20.43
N LEU A 11 42.99 26.53 -19.38
CA LEU A 11 42.85 25.61 -18.24
C LEU A 11 41.64 26.01 -17.39
N TYR A 12 41.49 27.31 -17.08
CA TYR A 12 40.35 27.80 -16.31
C TYR A 12 39.03 27.59 -17.05
N SER A 13 38.98 27.80 -18.36
CA SER A 13 37.77 27.56 -19.15
C SER A 13 37.36 26.08 -19.15
N ARG A 14 38.33 25.16 -19.22
CA ARG A 14 38.09 23.71 -19.09
C ARG A 14 37.52 23.34 -17.72
N VAL A 15 38.16 23.80 -16.64
CA VAL A 15 37.71 23.53 -15.27
C VAL A 15 36.30 24.09 -15.04
N LEU A 16 36.03 25.31 -15.50
CA LEU A 16 34.72 25.94 -15.39
C LEU A 16 33.64 25.13 -16.13
N GLY A 17 33.94 24.67 -17.34
CA GLY A 17 33.05 23.81 -18.11
C GLY A 17 32.74 22.49 -17.40
N THR A 18 33.74 21.84 -16.80
CA THR A 18 33.55 20.61 -16.01
C THR A 18 32.67 20.85 -14.78
N VAL A 19 32.88 21.94 -14.06
CA VAL A 19 32.07 22.29 -12.87
C VAL A 19 30.60 22.54 -13.25
N ILE A 20 30.35 23.21 -14.37
CA ILE A 20 28.99 23.45 -14.87
C ILE A 20 28.31 22.13 -15.26
N LEU A 21 29.02 21.25 -15.97
CA LEU A 21 28.50 19.93 -16.35
C LEU A 21 28.17 19.07 -15.13
N LEU A 22 29.04 19.05 -14.12
CA LEU A 22 28.79 18.31 -12.87
C LEU A 22 27.60 18.88 -12.10
N SER A 23 27.46 20.20 -12.05
CA SER A 23 26.32 20.87 -11.43
C SER A 23 25.01 20.51 -12.15
N PHE A 24 25.02 20.53 -13.48
CA PHE A 24 23.85 20.16 -14.27
C PHE A 24 23.48 18.69 -14.10
N PHE A 25 24.47 17.79 -14.08
CA PHE A 25 24.27 16.37 -13.81
C PHE A 25 23.72 16.12 -12.40
N TYR A 26 24.19 16.87 -11.40
CA TYR A 26 23.69 16.77 -10.03
C TYR A 26 22.21 17.20 -9.93
N VAL A 27 21.86 18.33 -10.54
CA VAL A 27 20.47 18.81 -10.60
C VAL A 27 19.59 17.85 -11.40
N TRP A 28 20.11 17.27 -12.48
CA TRP A 28 19.42 16.24 -13.27
C TRP A 28 19.13 15.00 -12.42
N GLN A 29 20.12 14.48 -11.69
CA GLN A 29 19.96 13.34 -10.79
C GLN A 29 18.90 13.61 -9.72
N ARG A 30 18.92 14.82 -9.14
CA ARG A 30 17.92 15.24 -8.15
C ARG A 30 16.51 15.29 -8.74
N ASN A 31 16.35 15.75 -9.98
CA ASN A 31 15.05 15.77 -10.66
C ASN A 31 14.60 14.38 -11.13
N THR A 32 15.53 13.51 -11.51
CA THR A 32 15.22 12.12 -11.94
C THR A 32 14.74 11.27 -10.77
N ALA A 33 15.28 11.51 -9.57
CA ALA A 33 14.80 10.89 -8.34
C ALA A 33 13.32 11.21 -8.03
N SER A 34 12.83 12.39 -8.43
CA SER A 34 11.42 12.75 -8.26
C SER A 34 10.51 11.94 -9.19
N MET A 35 10.91 11.69 -10.44
CA MET A 35 10.09 10.94 -11.41
C MET A 35 10.04 9.43 -11.12
N LEU A 36 11.10 8.87 -10.53
CA LEU A 36 11.13 7.48 -10.04
C LEU A 36 10.30 7.30 -8.77
N GLY A 37 10.20 8.32 -7.91
CA GLY A 37 9.33 8.31 -6.73
C GLY A 37 7.85 8.15 -7.08
N TYR A 38 7.36 8.80 -8.14
CA TYR A 38 5.95 8.73 -8.53
C TYR A 38 5.51 7.34 -9.03
N LYS A 39 6.36 6.65 -9.80
CA LYS A 39 6.07 5.26 -10.23
C LYS A 39 6.07 4.28 -9.05
N ILE A 40 6.90 4.52 -8.04
CA ILE A 40 6.90 3.72 -6.80
C ILE A 40 5.62 3.98 -6.01
N THR A 41 5.14 5.22 -5.95
CA THR A 41 3.90 5.56 -5.24
C THR A 41 2.67 4.96 -5.93
N GLU A 42 2.56 5.00 -7.26
CA GLU A 42 1.40 4.42 -7.97
C GLU A 42 1.33 2.89 -7.84
N ILE A 43 2.48 2.21 -7.92
CA ILE A 43 2.55 0.75 -7.74
C ILE A 43 2.21 0.37 -6.30
N LYS A 44 2.64 1.17 -5.32
CA LYS A 44 2.35 0.93 -3.90
C LYS A 44 0.87 1.12 -3.58
N ASP A 45 0.22 2.08 -4.20
CA ASP A 45 -1.21 2.35 -3.97
C ASP A 45 -2.08 1.21 -4.52
N ARG A 46 -1.79 0.73 -5.74
CA ARG A 46 -2.49 -0.43 -6.32
C ARG A 46 -2.27 -1.71 -5.51
N MET A 47 -1.07 -1.92 -4.97
CA MET A 47 -0.78 -3.06 -4.09
C MET A 47 -1.58 -2.99 -2.78
N ASN A 48 -1.74 -1.80 -2.21
CA ASN A 48 -2.55 -1.63 -1.00
C ASN A 48 -4.03 -1.93 -1.27
N THR A 49 -4.60 -1.43 -2.36
CA THR A 49 -6.02 -1.69 -2.69
C THR A 49 -6.30 -3.19 -2.86
N ILE A 50 -5.45 -3.90 -3.60
CA ILE A 50 -5.59 -5.36 -3.81
C ILE A 50 -5.39 -6.14 -2.50
N SER A 51 -4.50 -5.67 -1.61
CA SER A 51 -4.30 -6.29 -0.30
C SER A 51 -5.50 -6.09 0.62
N GLU A 52 -6.14 -4.93 0.59
CA GLU A 52 -7.33 -4.63 1.38
C GLU A 52 -8.53 -5.46 0.90
N GLU A 53 -8.73 -5.57 -0.40
CA GLU A 53 -9.78 -6.42 -0.99
C GLU A 53 -9.58 -7.89 -0.61
N ASN A 54 -8.35 -8.41 -0.72
CA ASN A 54 -8.05 -9.79 -0.30
C ASN A 54 -8.32 -10.01 1.19
N LYS A 55 -7.96 -9.05 2.05
CA LYS A 55 -8.20 -9.15 3.49
C LYS A 55 -9.69 -9.18 3.80
N TYR A 56 -10.48 -8.33 3.13
CA TYR A 56 -11.93 -8.29 3.27
C TYR A 56 -12.59 -9.61 2.80
N LEU A 57 -12.19 -10.12 1.65
CA LEU A 57 -12.70 -11.39 1.12
C LEU A 57 -12.32 -12.57 2.03
N THR A 58 -11.10 -12.57 2.56
CA THR A 58 -10.63 -13.59 3.50
C THR A 58 -11.48 -13.59 4.78
N ILE A 59 -11.79 -12.42 5.34
CA ILE A 59 -12.66 -12.30 6.52
C ILE A 59 -14.06 -12.84 6.20
N LYS A 60 -14.64 -12.49 5.06
CA LYS A 60 -15.94 -13.03 4.63
C LYS A 60 -15.95 -14.55 4.51
N ILE A 61 -14.89 -15.13 3.93
CA ILE A 61 -14.77 -16.59 3.81
C ILE A 61 -14.68 -17.23 5.19
N MET A 62 -13.92 -16.64 6.12
CA MET A 62 -13.80 -17.14 7.49
C MET A 62 -15.14 -17.07 8.24
N GLU A 63 -15.91 -16.00 8.06
CA GLU A 63 -17.23 -15.83 8.68
C GLU A 63 -18.21 -16.91 8.20
N ILE A 64 -18.31 -17.12 6.88
CA ILE A 64 -19.15 -18.16 6.29
C ILE A 64 -18.69 -19.55 6.73
N THR A 65 -17.38 -19.79 6.76
CA THR A 65 -16.81 -21.07 7.19
C THR A 65 -17.06 -21.33 8.68
N ALA A 66 -16.98 -20.29 9.51
CA ALA A 66 -17.29 -20.38 10.93
C ALA A 66 -18.76 -20.72 11.16
N LEU A 67 -19.68 -20.13 10.39
CA LEU A 67 -21.11 -20.44 10.45
C LEU A 67 -21.39 -21.89 10.03
N ASN A 68 -20.80 -22.34 8.92
CA ASN A 68 -20.93 -23.73 8.47
C ASN A 68 -20.37 -24.72 9.50
N ARG A 69 -19.23 -24.38 10.13
CA ARG A 69 -18.66 -25.18 11.22
C ARG A 69 -19.57 -25.23 12.45
N LEU A 70 -20.18 -24.10 12.82
CA LEU A 70 -21.13 -24.04 13.92
C LEU A 70 -22.35 -24.92 13.64
N GLU A 71 -22.89 -24.87 12.42
CA GLU A 71 -24.01 -25.71 12.01
C GLU A 71 -23.65 -27.19 12.01
N GLU A 72 -22.45 -27.55 11.55
CA GLU A 72 -21.96 -28.92 11.60
C GLU A 72 -21.83 -29.43 13.03
N ILE A 73 -21.27 -28.63 13.95
CA ILE A 73 -21.17 -28.99 15.37
C ILE A 73 -22.56 -29.11 15.99
N ALA A 74 -23.45 -28.15 15.74
CA ALA A 74 -24.81 -28.13 16.26
C ALA A 74 -25.59 -29.39 15.83
N LYS A 75 -25.56 -29.73 14.53
CA LYS A 75 -26.30 -30.89 14.01
C LYS A 75 -25.62 -32.22 14.33
N LYS A 76 -24.31 -32.35 14.07
CA LYS A 76 -23.61 -33.65 14.16
C LYS A 76 -23.15 -34.01 15.56
N ARG A 77 -22.66 -33.05 16.34
CA ARG A 77 -22.14 -33.33 17.70
C ARG A 77 -23.20 -33.14 18.78
N LEU A 78 -24.04 -32.12 18.64
CA LEU A 78 -25.03 -31.77 19.66
C LEU A 78 -26.45 -32.28 19.32
N GLY A 79 -26.67 -32.80 18.11
CA GLY A 79 -27.98 -33.31 17.69
C GLY A 79 -29.07 -32.24 17.63
N LEU A 80 -28.69 -30.97 17.58
CA LEU A 80 -29.63 -29.85 17.58
C LEU A 80 -30.39 -29.81 16.25
N ILE A 81 -31.70 -29.61 16.35
CA ILE A 81 -32.62 -29.37 15.23
C ILE A 81 -32.96 -27.89 15.16
N ALA A 82 -33.25 -27.39 13.95
CA ALA A 82 -33.67 -26.01 13.78
C ALA A 82 -34.98 -25.75 14.56
N PRO A 83 -35.07 -24.64 15.32
CA PRO A 83 -36.26 -24.34 16.10
C PRO A 83 -37.46 -24.09 15.18
N ARG A 84 -38.66 -24.51 15.61
CA ARG A 84 -39.90 -24.18 14.89
C ARG A 84 -40.36 -22.79 15.29
N ALA A 85 -41.20 -22.17 14.47
CA ALA A 85 -41.72 -20.82 14.73
C ALA A 85 -42.44 -20.69 16.09
N THR A 86 -43.01 -21.78 16.59
CA THR A 86 -43.65 -21.87 17.92
C THR A 86 -42.68 -21.90 19.09
N ASP A 87 -41.40 -22.23 18.85
CA ASP A 87 -40.37 -22.41 19.88
C ASP A 87 -39.58 -21.09 20.12
N ILE A 88 -39.95 -19.99 19.44
CA ILE A 88 -39.28 -18.69 19.49
C ILE A 88 -40.04 -17.76 20.43
N ILE A 89 -39.38 -17.29 21.51
CA ILE A 89 -39.91 -16.29 22.44
C ILE A 89 -39.12 -15.00 22.27
N ILE A 90 -39.78 -13.91 21.86
CA ILE A 90 -39.17 -12.59 21.74
C ILE A 90 -39.36 -11.86 23.07
N ILE A 91 -38.26 -11.52 23.74
CA ILE A 91 -38.30 -10.75 24.99
C ILE A 91 -38.02 -9.29 24.63
N GLU A 92 -39.03 -8.42 24.77
CA GLU A 92 -38.85 -6.98 24.65
C GLU A 92 -38.19 -6.44 25.92
N GLU A 93 -36.97 -5.92 25.77
CA GLU A 93 -36.23 -5.32 26.87
C GLU A 93 -36.92 -4.02 27.31
N LYS A 94 -37.54 -4.04 28.48
CA LYS A 94 -38.21 -2.88 29.04
C LYS A 94 -37.16 -1.84 29.42
N LYS A 95 -36.93 -0.87 28.54
CA LYS A 95 -36.05 0.27 28.78
C LYS A 95 -36.51 0.98 30.04
N LYS A 96 -35.74 0.87 31.14
CA LYS A 96 -35.99 1.62 32.37
C LYS A 96 -35.79 3.11 32.05
N LEU A 97 -36.88 3.87 32.18
CA LEU A 97 -36.92 5.33 32.17
C LEU A 97 -36.10 5.91 33.32
#